data_AF-A0A534WMJ0-F1
#
_entry.id   AF-A0A534WMJ0-F1
#
_cell.length_a   1.000
_cell.length_b   1.000
_cell.length_c   1.000
_cell.angle_alpha   90.00
_cell.angle_beta   90.00
_cell.angle_gamma   90.00
#
_symmetry.space_group_name_H-M   'P 1'
#
loop_
_entity.id
_entity.type
_entity.pdbx_description
1 polymer ?
#
loop_
_entity_poly.entity_id
_entity_poly.type
_entity_poly.pdbx_seq_one_letter_code
_entity_poly.pdbx_strand_id
1 'polypeptide(L)'
;MIGLARYLALLESAEKELSAALLAVAERHAREPEIWQTATFFARWSARHATRVKEFRKRFGPGTDKGSRKLGNALFQGVRRDGIGLVRDLHDLSTLAHFVHLGWDASLQAAKALRNRALVDAIGEMGAETDRQMAWLRTAIAAMAAQALAVPPELFSELVASRPKRPSSVPRRMIRESQLRRWIGLFSSVEGP
;
A
#
# COMPACT_ATOMS: atom_id res chain seq x y z
N MET A 1 -6.45 10.79 24.15
CA MET A 1 -5.06 10.36 24.38
C MET A 1 -4.20 10.68 23.17
N ILE A 2 -3.12 11.45 23.37
CA ILE A 2 -2.33 12.03 22.29
C ILE A 2 -1.51 10.97 21.51
N GLY A 3 -0.97 9.95 22.19
CA GLY A 3 -0.15 8.90 21.57
C GLY A 3 -0.89 8.06 20.52
N LEU A 4 -2.01 7.44 20.92
CA LEU A 4 -2.85 6.66 20.00
C LEU A 4 -3.39 7.51 18.84
N ALA A 5 -3.83 8.75 19.10
CA ALA A 5 -4.33 9.64 18.05
C ALA A 5 -3.26 9.97 16.98
N ARG A 6 -2.01 10.20 17.40
CA ARG A 6 -0.87 10.39 16.49
C ARG A 6 -0.57 9.13 15.69
N TYR A 7 -0.63 7.97 16.33
CA TYR A 7 -0.31 6.71 15.68
C TYR A 7 -1.40 6.27 14.68
N LEU A 8 -2.68 6.49 15.01
CA LEU A 8 -3.79 6.33 14.06
C LEU A 8 -3.66 7.30 12.87
N ALA A 9 -3.16 8.52 13.08
CA ALA A 9 -2.89 9.45 11.97
C ALA A 9 -1.75 8.95 11.06
N LEU A 10 -0.71 8.35 11.64
CA LEU A 10 0.37 7.70 10.88
C LEU A 10 -0.18 6.55 10.02
N LEU A 11 -0.99 5.68 10.62
CA LEU A 11 -1.65 4.56 9.94
C LEU A 11 -2.60 5.02 8.82
N GLU A 12 -3.41 6.05 9.06
CA GLU A 12 -4.26 6.63 8.01
C GLU A 12 -3.42 7.08 6.80
N SER A 13 -2.27 7.73 7.05
CA SER A 13 -1.38 8.16 5.96
C SER A 13 -0.70 6.98 5.29
N ALA A 14 -0.26 5.98 6.06
CA ALA A 14 0.39 4.78 5.55
C ALA A 14 -0.54 3.95 4.65
N GLU A 15 -1.80 3.78 5.05
CA GLU A 15 -2.82 3.08 4.26
C GLU A 15 -3.16 3.81 2.95
N LYS A 16 -3.24 5.15 2.99
CA LYS A 16 -3.39 5.94 1.75
C LYS A 16 -2.22 5.76 0.80
N GLU A 17 -1.01 5.68 1.34
CA GLU A 17 0.20 5.49 0.56
C GLU A 17 0.30 4.07 0.01
N LEU A 18 -0.06 3.06 0.80
CA LEU A 18 -0.14 1.68 0.33
C LEU A 18 -1.17 1.54 -0.79
N SER A 19 -2.35 2.13 -0.62
CA SER A 19 -3.39 2.18 -1.66
C SER A 19 -2.86 2.83 -2.95
N ALA A 20 -2.23 4.00 -2.85
CA ALA A 20 -1.66 4.70 -4.00
C ALA A 20 -0.52 3.93 -4.67
N ALA A 21 0.35 3.28 -3.87
CA ALA A 21 1.45 2.48 -4.37
C ALA A 21 0.94 1.23 -5.11
N LEU A 22 -0.06 0.54 -4.56
CA LEU A 22 -0.68 -0.63 -5.20
C LEU A 22 -1.27 -0.27 -6.57
N LEU A 23 -1.99 0.86 -6.67
CA LEU A 23 -2.51 1.35 -7.96
C LEU A 23 -1.37 1.72 -8.93
N ALA A 24 -0.33 2.40 -8.44
CA ALA A 24 0.80 2.79 -9.28
C ALA A 24 1.55 1.57 -9.84
N VAL A 25 1.70 0.50 -9.05
CA VAL A 25 2.32 -0.76 -9.50
C VAL A 25 1.39 -1.49 -10.48
N ALA A 26 0.08 -1.55 -10.19
CA ALA A 26 -0.90 -2.13 -11.10
C ALA A 26 -0.86 -1.46 -12.48
N GLU A 27 -0.93 -0.13 -12.54
CA GLU A 27 -0.87 0.63 -13.79
C GLU A 27 0.46 0.44 -14.53
N ARG A 28 1.58 0.46 -13.79
CA ARG A 28 2.92 0.34 -14.37
C ARG A 28 3.15 -1.02 -15.03
N HIS A 29 2.60 -2.07 -14.44
CA HIS A 29 2.77 -3.46 -14.86
C HIS A 29 1.45 -4.06 -15.38
N ALA A 30 0.62 -3.25 -16.04
CA ALA A 30 -0.70 -3.67 -16.55
C ALA A 30 -0.66 -4.81 -17.58
N ARG A 31 0.53 -5.16 -18.08
CA ARG A 31 0.75 -6.33 -18.94
C ARG A 31 0.74 -7.65 -18.18
N GLU A 32 0.85 -7.62 -16.85
CA GLU A 32 0.72 -8.76 -15.96
C GLU A 32 -0.69 -8.77 -15.33
N PRO A 33 -1.67 -9.53 -15.88
CA PRO A 33 -3.07 -9.38 -15.51
C PRO A 33 -3.35 -9.73 -14.05
N GLU A 34 -2.66 -10.75 -13.49
CA GLU A 34 -2.81 -11.15 -12.09
C GLU A 34 -2.37 -10.03 -11.14
N ILE A 35 -1.24 -9.39 -11.45
CA ILE A 35 -0.71 -8.26 -10.67
C ILE A 35 -1.67 -7.09 -10.76
N TRP A 36 -2.12 -6.72 -11.97
CA TRP A 36 -3.05 -5.61 -12.16
C TRP A 36 -4.34 -5.80 -11.37
N GLN A 37 -4.98 -6.98 -11.49
CA GLN A 37 -6.25 -7.26 -10.82
C GLN A 37 -6.09 -7.27 -9.30
N THR A 38 -5.12 -8.02 -8.79
CA THR A 38 -4.99 -8.24 -7.34
C THR A 38 -4.47 -7.01 -6.62
N ALA A 39 -3.51 -6.27 -7.19
CA ALA A 39 -3.05 -5.01 -6.61
C ALA A 39 -4.17 -3.95 -6.60
N THR A 40 -4.97 -3.88 -7.67
CA THR A 40 -6.14 -2.98 -7.71
C THR A 40 -7.18 -3.35 -6.64
N PHE A 41 -7.42 -4.64 -6.44
CA PHE A 41 -8.32 -5.14 -5.40
C PHE A 41 -7.81 -4.74 -4.00
N PHE A 42 -6.54 -5.00 -3.69
CA PHE A 42 -5.98 -4.64 -2.39
C PHE A 42 -5.85 -3.15 -2.15
N ALA A 43 -5.67 -2.34 -3.21
CA ALA A 43 -5.69 -0.90 -3.08
C ALA A 43 -7.01 -0.38 -2.50
N ARG A 44 -8.13 -1.06 -2.79
CA ARG A 44 -9.46 -0.73 -2.25
C ARG A 44 -9.55 -1.03 -0.77
N TRP A 45 -9.00 -2.15 -0.31
CA TRP A 45 -8.95 -2.48 1.11
C TRP A 45 -8.17 -1.43 1.89
N SER A 46 -6.97 -1.06 1.43
CA SER A 46 -6.18 -0.01 2.07
C SER A 46 -6.87 1.36 2.07
N ALA A 47 -7.56 1.73 0.99
CA ALA A 47 -8.37 2.96 0.96
C ALA A 47 -9.53 2.91 1.97
N ARG A 48 -10.19 1.76 2.12
CA ARG A 48 -11.23 1.53 3.13
C ARG A 48 -10.66 1.60 4.55
N HIS A 49 -9.50 1.00 4.81
CA HIS A 49 -8.83 1.08 6.11
C HIS A 49 -8.56 2.53 6.49
N ALA A 50 -7.95 3.32 5.60
CA ALA A 50 -7.69 4.73 5.85
C ALA A 50 -8.98 5.51 6.21
N THR A 51 -10.10 5.19 5.56
CA THR A 51 -11.40 5.79 5.85
C THR A 51 -11.91 5.37 7.24
N ARG A 52 -11.87 4.08 7.58
CA ARG A 52 -12.27 3.57 8.91
C ARG A 52 -11.43 4.21 10.03
N VAL A 53 -10.11 4.28 9.85
CA VAL A 53 -9.19 4.90 10.82
C VAL A 53 -9.48 6.37 11.04
N LYS A 54 -9.77 7.10 9.96
CA LYS A 54 -10.13 8.51 10.04
C LYS A 54 -11.37 8.72 10.91
N GLU A 55 -12.38 7.85 10.80
CA GLU A 55 -13.57 7.89 11.64
C GLU A 55 -13.27 7.62 13.13
N PHE A 56 -12.37 6.67 13.43
CA PHE A 56 -11.90 6.47 14.81
C PHE A 56 -11.12 7.68 15.33
N ARG A 57 -10.22 8.25 14.52
CA ARG A 57 -9.38 9.39 14.93
C ARG A 57 -10.20 10.62 15.31
N LYS A 58 -11.35 10.86 14.65
CA LYS A 58 -12.29 11.95 15.03
C LYS A 58 -12.67 11.90 16.51
N ARG A 59 -12.69 10.71 17.11
CA ARG A 59 -13.04 10.48 18.54
C ARG A 59 -11.85 10.69 19.50
N PHE A 60 -10.62 10.60 19.02
CA PHE A 60 -9.41 10.65 19.87
C PHE A 60 -8.64 11.98 19.80
N GLY A 61 -8.92 12.82 18.80
CA GLY A 61 -8.37 14.17 18.64
C GLY A 61 -7.46 14.34 17.42
N PRO A 62 -7.06 15.59 17.08
CA PRO A 62 -6.19 15.87 15.95
C PRO A 62 -4.77 15.37 16.21
N GLY A 63 -4.37 14.32 15.48
CA GLY A 63 -2.98 13.92 15.33
C GLY A 63 -2.56 14.09 13.87
N THR A 64 -1.37 14.64 13.63
CA THR A 64 -0.76 14.63 12.30
C THR A 64 0.61 13.95 12.39
N ASP A 65 0.88 13.05 11.46
CA ASP A 65 2.18 12.42 11.30
C ASP A 65 2.46 12.25 9.79
N LYS A 66 3.70 12.50 9.37
CA LYS A 66 4.15 12.44 7.97
C LYS A 66 5.20 11.35 7.75
N GLY A 67 5.40 10.47 8.72
CA GLY A 67 6.45 9.44 8.72
C GLY A 67 6.32 8.46 7.56
N SER A 68 5.11 7.95 7.32
CA SER A 68 4.84 7.05 6.18
C SER A 68 5.22 7.68 4.84
N ARG A 69 4.88 8.96 4.64
CA ARG A 69 5.18 9.67 3.39
C ARG A 69 6.65 9.68 3.03
N LYS A 70 7.51 9.79 4.04
CA LYS A 70 8.96 9.73 3.84
C LYS A 70 9.37 8.33 3.39
N LEU A 71 8.82 7.28 4.00
CA LEU A 71 9.05 5.89 3.62
C LEU A 71 8.58 5.60 2.20
N GLY A 72 7.34 5.97 1.83
CA GLY A 72 6.83 5.76 0.47
C GLY A 72 7.71 6.43 -0.60
N ASN A 73 8.15 7.67 -0.36
CA ASN A 73 9.06 8.37 -1.26
C ASN A 73 10.46 7.72 -1.33
N ALA A 74 10.93 7.10 -0.25
CA ALA A 74 12.22 6.43 -0.20
C ALA A 74 12.20 5.10 -0.97
N LEU A 75 11.12 4.33 -0.86
CA LEU A 75 10.96 3.02 -1.51
C LEU A 75 10.75 3.17 -3.03
N PHE A 76 9.73 3.96 -3.41
CA PHE A 76 9.31 4.05 -4.81
C PHE A 76 10.11 5.12 -5.58
N GLN A 77 11.36 4.79 -5.92
CA GLN A 77 12.26 5.61 -6.73
C GLN A 77 12.53 5.03 -8.12
N GLY A 78 12.40 5.88 -9.14
CA GLY A 78 12.64 5.56 -10.55
C GLY A 78 11.44 4.86 -11.23
N VAL A 79 11.39 4.95 -12.56
CA VAL A 79 10.44 4.18 -13.37
C VAL A 79 11.06 2.83 -13.68
N ARG A 80 10.39 1.74 -13.28
CA ARG A 80 10.87 0.35 -13.47
C ARG A 80 9.81 -0.47 -14.22
N ARG A 81 10.03 -0.76 -15.51
CA ARG A 81 8.99 -1.35 -16.39
C ARG A 81 9.33 -2.74 -16.91
N ASP A 82 10.49 -3.25 -16.51
CA ASP A 82 11.03 -4.57 -16.81
C ASP A 82 10.65 -5.58 -15.71
N GLY A 83 10.84 -6.88 -15.96
CA GLY A 83 10.51 -7.94 -14.99
C GLY A 83 11.25 -7.80 -13.66
N ILE A 84 12.53 -7.41 -13.68
CA ILE A 84 13.30 -7.12 -12.46
C ILE A 84 12.72 -5.88 -11.75
N GLY A 85 12.26 -4.91 -12.53
CA GLY A 85 11.53 -3.74 -12.05
C GLY A 85 10.26 -4.11 -11.29
N LEU A 86 9.47 -5.04 -11.81
CA LEU A 86 8.27 -5.57 -11.14
C LEU A 86 8.62 -6.24 -9.80
N VAL A 87 9.61 -7.12 -9.77
CA VAL A 87 10.03 -7.78 -8.53
C VAL A 87 10.44 -6.75 -7.46
N ARG A 88 11.18 -5.71 -7.87
CA ARG A 88 11.58 -4.62 -6.96
C ARG A 88 10.39 -3.78 -6.49
N ASP A 89 9.43 -3.49 -7.37
CA ASP A 89 8.21 -2.78 -6.98
C ASP A 89 7.34 -3.61 -6.01
N LEU A 90 7.29 -4.94 -6.18
CA LEU A 90 6.63 -5.84 -5.24
C LEU A 90 7.36 -5.91 -3.88
N HIS A 91 8.70 -5.86 -3.86
CA HIS A 91 9.47 -5.72 -2.63
C HIS A 91 9.16 -4.41 -1.88
N ASP A 92 9.08 -3.29 -2.61
CA ASP A 92 8.74 -1.98 -2.05
C ASP A 92 7.32 -2.00 -1.47
N LEU A 93 6.36 -2.61 -2.17
CA LEU A 93 5.00 -2.84 -1.65
C LEU A 93 4.99 -3.69 -0.39
N SER A 94 5.76 -4.80 -0.37
CA SER A 94 5.86 -5.68 0.80
C SER A 94 6.44 -4.95 2.01
N THR A 95 7.45 -4.10 1.79
CA THR A 95 8.03 -3.28 2.87
C THR A 95 7.01 -2.29 3.45
N LEU A 96 6.23 -1.63 2.58
CA LEU A 96 5.19 -0.70 3.03
C LEU A 96 4.02 -1.42 3.72
N ALA A 97 3.64 -2.61 3.24
CA ALA A 97 2.62 -3.44 3.88
C ALA A 97 3.04 -3.90 5.28
N HIS A 98 4.29 -4.33 5.46
CA HIS A 98 4.83 -4.67 6.79
C HIS A 98 4.84 -3.46 7.73
N PHE A 99 5.19 -2.27 7.22
CA PHE A 99 5.12 -1.05 8.02
C PHE A 99 3.69 -0.79 8.53
N VAL A 100 2.68 -0.95 7.68
CA VAL A 100 1.27 -0.83 8.06
C VAL A 100 0.88 -1.91 9.09
N HIS A 101 1.25 -3.16 8.85
CA HIS A 101 0.95 -4.28 9.74
C HIS A 101 1.51 -4.10 11.16
N LEU A 102 2.79 -3.74 11.28
CA LEU A 102 3.40 -3.42 12.57
C LEU A 102 2.70 -2.23 13.25
N GLY A 103 2.16 -1.31 12.46
CA GLY A 103 1.33 -0.24 12.97
C GLY A 103 0.01 -0.74 13.58
N TRP A 104 -0.61 -1.75 12.97
CA TRP A 104 -1.77 -2.42 13.55
C TRP A 104 -1.45 -3.09 14.87
N ASP A 105 -0.34 -3.82 14.97
CA ASP A 105 0.09 -4.46 16.21
C ASP A 105 0.25 -3.47 17.35
N ALA A 106 0.98 -2.38 17.11
CA ALA A 106 1.17 -1.33 18.13
C ALA A 106 -0.15 -0.68 18.55
N SER A 107 -1.05 -0.43 17.59
CA SER A 107 -2.36 0.16 17.85
C SER A 107 -3.28 -0.80 18.60
N LEU A 108 -3.20 -2.09 18.31
CA LEU A 108 -3.98 -3.14 18.97
C LEU A 108 -3.61 -3.22 20.46
N GLN A 109 -2.33 -3.16 20.80
CA GLN A 109 -1.89 -3.14 22.19
C GLN A 109 -2.38 -1.89 22.93
N ALA A 110 -2.30 -0.72 22.28
CA ALA A 110 -2.85 0.51 22.85
C ALA A 110 -4.37 0.43 23.05
N ALA A 111 -5.12 -0.14 22.10
CA ALA A 111 -6.57 -0.33 22.21
C ALA A 111 -6.95 -1.29 23.35
N LYS A 112 -6.19 -2.37 23.53
CA LYS A 112 -6.34 -3.32 24.65
C LYS A 112 -6.08 -2.66 25.99
N ALA A 113 -5.01 -1.88 26.11
CA ALA A 113 -4.67 -1.14 27.35
C ALA A 113 -5.79 -0.16 27.75
N LEU A 114 -6.47 0.44 26.76
CA LEU A 114 -7.62 1.32 26.97
C LEU A 114 -8.95 0.59 27.21
N ARG A 115 -8.96 -0.74 27.13
CA ARG A 115 -10.18 -1.57 27.17
C ARG A 115 -11.23 -1.14 26.14
N ASN A 116 -10.80 -0.62 24.99
CA ASN A 116 -11.70 -0.17 23.93
C ASN A 116 -11.98 -1.33 22.96
N ARG A 117 -12.99 -2.15 23.27
CA ARG A 117 -13.35 -3.35 22.47
C ARG A 117 -13.66 -3.02 21.01
N ALA A 118 -14.47 -1.98 20.77
CA ALA A 118 -14.82 -1.57 19.41
C ALA A 118 -13.58 -1.21 18.56
N LEU A 119 -12.55 -0.63 19.17
CA LEU A 119 -11.30 -0.35 18.47
C LEU A 119 -10.43 -1.60 18.29
N VAL A 120 -10.42 -2.52 19.28
CA VAL A 120 -9.74 -3.82 19.17
C VAL A 120 -10.28 -4.62 18.00
N ASP A 121 -11.61 -4.74 17.89
CA ASP A 121 -12.26 -5.52 16.84
C ASP A 121 -11.97 -4.92 15.46
N ALA A 122 -12.11 -3.60 15.32
CA ALA A 122 -11.83 -2.91 14.06
C ALA A 122 -10.36 -3.02 13.63
N ILE A 123 -9.40 -2.89 14.55
CA ILE A 123 -7.98 -3.07 14.24
C ILE A 123 -7.69 -4.53 13.87
N GLY A 124 -8.29 -5.50 14.57
CA GLY A 124 -8.11 -6.93 14.26
C GLY A 124 -8.55 -7.29 12.84
N GLU A 125 -9.70 -6.78 12.40
CA GLU A 125 -10.19 -6.99 11.04
C GLU A 125 -9.23 -6.40 9.98
N MET A 126 -8.82 -5.13 10.15
CA MET A 126 -7.91 -4.48 9.20
C MET A 126 -6.52 -5.14 9.19
N GLY A 127 -6.05 -5.58 10.35
CA GLY A 127 -4.80 -6.34 10.48
C GLY A 127 -4.84 -7.66 9.70
N ALA A 128 -5.92 -8.43 9.85
CA ALA A 128 -6.10 -9.68 9.10
C ALA A 128 -6.27 -9.46 7.58
N GLU A 129 -6.80 -8.31 7.17
CA GLU A 129 -6.80 -7.89 5.76
C GLU A 129 -5.39 -7.57 5.26
N THR A 130 -4.57 -6.86 6.03
CA THR A 130 -3.17 -6.61 5.70
C THR A 130 -2.32 -7.90 5.69
N ASP A 131 -2.61 -8.88 6.55
CA ASP A 131 -1.95 -10.20 6.52
C ASP A 131 -2.15 -10.90 5.18
N ARG A 132 -3.38 -10.84 4.64
CA ARG A 132 -3.70 -11.39 3.33
C ARG A 132 -2.96 -10.67 2.20
N GLN A 133 -2.83 -9.34 2.28
CA GLN A 133 -2.02 -8.56 1.35
C GLN A 133 -0.54 -8.99 1.39
N MET A 134 0.03 -9.15 2.59
CA MET A 134 1.42 -9.57 2.78
C MET A 134 1.67 -10.99 2.27
N ALA A 135 0.76 -11.93 2.54
CA ALA A 135 0.85 -13.30 2.05
C ALA A 135 0.85 -13.33 0.51
N TRP A 136 -0.06 -12.59 -0.13
CA TRP A 136 -0.07 -12.48 -1.58
C TRP A 136 1.21 -11.83 -2.12
N LEU A 137 1.68 -10.74 -1.53
CA LEU A 137 2.93 -10.08 -1.97
C LEU A 137 4.10 -11.05 -1.95
N ARG A 138 4.22 -11.89 -0.92
CA ARG A 138 5.26 -12.92 -0.85
C ARG A 138 5.15 -13.93 -2.00
N THR A 139 3.95 -14.39 -2.30
CA THR A 139 3.69 -15.32 -3.41
C THR A 139 3.99 -14.67 -4.77
N ALA A 140 3.52 -13.44 -4.99
CA ALA A 140 3.75 -12.70 -6.23
C ALA A 140 5.25 -12.44 -6.46
N ILE A 141 5.99 -12.09 -5.41
CA ILE A 141 7.46 -11.94 -5.48
C ILE A 141 8.11 -13.23 -5.94
N ALA A 142 7.76 -14.36 -5.32
CA ALA A 142 8.35 -15.65 -5.68
C ALA A 142 8.07 -16.03 -7.14
N ALA A 143 6.82 -15.85 -7.60
CA ALA A 143 6.41 -16.14 -8.97
C ALA A 143 7.14 -15.25 -9.98
N MET A 144 7.18 -13.94 -9.76
CA MET A 144 7.81 -12.99 -10.67
C MET A 144 9.34 -13.11 -10.65
N ALA A 145 9.94 -13.43 -9.50
CA ALA A 145 11.39 -13.66 -9.39
C ALA A 145 11.83 -14.89 -10.18
N ALA A 146 11.06 -15.98 -10.14
CA ALA A 146 11.35 -17.18 -10.94
C ALA A 146 11.44 -16.85 -12.44
N GLN A 147 10.54 -16.00 -12.94
CA GLN A 147 10.49 -15.60 -14.35
C GLN A 147 11.56 -14.55 -14.69
N ALA A 148 11.74 -13.55 -13.83
CA ALA A 148 12.58 -12.38 -14.11
C ALA A 148 14.07 -12.59 -13.83
N LEU A 149 14.44 -13.51 -12.92
CA LEU A 149 15.83 -13.69 -12.49
C LEU A 149 16.51 -14.93 -13.09
N ALA A 150 15.74 -15.88 -13.64
CA ALA A 150 16.30 -17.10 -14.23
C ALA A 150 16.84 -16.90 -15.66
N VAL A 151 16.50 -15.78 -16.32
CA VAL A 151 16.94 -15.46 -17.67
C VAL A 151 18.11 -14.46 -17.62
N PRO A 152 19.23 -14.70 -18.32
CA PRO A 152 20.33 -13.74 -18.39
C PRO A 152 19.83 -12.38 -18.90
N PRO A 153 20.23 -11.26 -18.29
CA PRO A 153 19.80 -9.95 -18.78
C PRO A 153 20.36 -9.74 -20.19
N GLU A 154 19.51 -9.36 -21.15
CA GLU A 154 20.00 -8.87 -22.43
C GLU A 154 20.83 -7.60 -22.19
N LEU A 155 21.98 -7.45 -22.86
CA LEU A 155 22.94 -6.34 -22.68
C LEU A 155 22.29 -4.94 -22.59
N PHE A 156 21.17 -4.74 -23.28
CA PHE A 156 20.40 -3.49 -23.27
C PHE A 156 19.75 -3.20 -21.90
N SER A 157 19.34 -4.23 -21.17
CA SER A 157 18.78 -4.16 -19.81
C SER A 157 19.84 -3.71 -18.79
N GLU A 158 21.07 -4.22 -18.89
CA GLU A 158 22.19 -3.79 -18.03
C GLU A 158 22.56 -2.32 -18.26
N LEU A 159 22.57 -1.89 -19.52
CA LEU A 159 22.82 -0.50 -19.91
C LEU A 159 21.75 0.48 -19.41
N VAL A 160 20.49 0.04 -19.29
CA VAL A 160 19.42 0.86 -18.69
C VAL A 160 19.51 0.86 -17.16
N ALA A 161 19.84 -0.28 -16.54
CA ALA A 161 19.97 -0.42 -15.09
C ALA A 161 21.14 0.39 -14.48
N SER A 162 22.21 0.62 -15.24
CA SER A 162 23.40 1.39 -14.82
C SER A 162 23.21 2.92 -14.83
N ARG A 163 22.09 3.42 -15.38
CA ARG A 163 21.82 4.87 -15.39
C ARG A 163 21.43 5.37 -14.00
N PRO A 164 21.95 6.54 -13.56
CA PRO A 164 21.57 7.10 -12.27
C PRO A 164 20.06 7.35 -12.22
N LYS A 165 19.40 6.71 -11.26
CA LYS A 165 17.94 6.79 -11.07
C LYS A 165 17.57 8.24 -10.77
N ARG A 166 16.86 8.89 -11.70
CA ARG A 166 16.19 10.16 -11.40
C ARG A 166 15.14 9.90 -10.32
N PRO A 167 14.99 10.78 -9.30
CA PRO A 167 13.91 10.66 -8.34
C PRO A 167 12.58 10.84 -9.08
N SER A 168 11.98 9.72 -9.51
CA SER A 168 10.60 9.74 -9.95
C SER A 168 9.76 9.72 -8.70
N SER A 169 9.00 10.77 -8.49
CA SER A 169 7.85 10.68 -7.60
C SER A 169 6.97 9.50 -8.06
N VAL A 170 6.32 8.80 -7.12
CA VAL A 170 5.02 8.17 -7.40
C VAL A 170 4.28 9.19 -8.27
N PRO A 171 3.78 8.85 -9.47
CA PRO A 171 3.16 9.85 -10.34
C PRO A 171 2.08 10.60 -9.56
N ARG A 172 2.43 11.78 -9.03
CA ARG A 172 1.49 12.71 -8.39
C ARG A 172 0.50 13.28 -9.41
N ARG A 173 0.68 12.92 -10.69
CA ARG A 173 -0.17 13.28 -11.82
C ARG A 173 -0.68 12.01 -12.50
N MET A 174 -1.63 11.30 -11.89
CA MET A 174 -2.75 10.76 -12.67
C MET A 174 -3.91 10.18 -11.89
N ILE A 175 -3.96 10.33 -10.56
CA ILE A 175 -5.20 10.08 -9.85
C ILE A 175 -5.74 11.42 -9.37
N ARG A 176 -6.49 12.12 -10.24
CA ARG A 176 -7.35 13.22 -9.77
C ARG A 176 -8.22 12.62 -8.66
N GLU A 177 -8.44 13.37 -7.60
CA GLU A 177 -9.39 12.98 -6.54
C GLU A 177 -10.78 12.65 -7.12
N SER A 178 -11.10 13.20 -8.30
CA SER A 178 -12.26 12.85 -9.11
C SER A 178 -12.21 11.47 -9.75
N GLN A 179 -11.04 10.94 -10.15
CA GLN A 179 -10.88 9.55 -10.61
C GLN A 179 -11.10 8.60 -9.43
N LEU A 180 -10.47 8.84 -8.27
CA LEU A 180 -10.74 8.04 -7.05
C LEU A 180 -12.21 8.07 -6.64
N ARG A 181 -12.86 9.25 -6.65
CA ARG A 181 -14.29 9.36 -6.32
C ARG A 181 -15.20 8.75 -7.38
N ARG A 182 -14.85 8.84 -8.68
CA ARG A 182 -15.60 8.22 -9.77
C ARG A 182 -15.48 6.70 -9.72
N TRP A 183 -14.30 6.17 -9.39
CA TRP A 183 -14.07 4.74 -9.17
C TRP A 183 -14.72 4.24 -7.87
N ILE A 184 -14.70 5.01 -6.78
CA ILE A 184 -15.43 4.64 -5.56
C ILE A 184 -16.96 4.69 -5.81
N GLY A 185 -17.45 5.71 -6.52
CA GLY A 185 -18.88 5.89 -6.81
C GLY A 185 -19.45 4.93 -7.86
N LEU A 186 -18.68 4.51 -8.87
CA LEU A 186 -19.09 3.51 -9.87
C LEU A 186 -19.27 2.11 -9.27
N PHE A 187 -18.58 1.80 -8.16
CA PHE A 187 -18.62 0.48 -7.55
C PHE A 187 -19.50 0.41 -6.28
N SER A 188 -19.90 1.54 -5.69
CA SER A 188 -20.98 1.57 -4.67
C SER A 188 -22.36 1.22 -5.23
N SER A 189 -22.54 1.16 -6.56
CA SER A 189 -23.78 0.71 -7.21
C SER A 189 -23.80 -0.79 -7.53
N VAL A 190 -22.70 -1.53 -7.31
CA VAL A 190 -22.61 -2.97 -7.60
C VAL A 190 -22.67 -3.83 -6.34
N GLU A 191 -22.66 -3.22 -5.15
CA GLU A 191 -22.92 -3.93 -3.89
C GLU A 191 -24.34 -3.65 -3.40
N GLY A 192 -25.26 -4.53 -3.77
CA GLY A 192 -26.49 -4.77 -3.03
C GLY A 192 -27.38 -5.82 -3.72
N PRO A 193 -28.08 -6.64 -2.91
CA PRO A 193 -27.57 -7.52 -1.84
C PRO A 193 -26.91 -8.79 -2.38
#